data_AF-A0A7Y0EJ56-F1
#
_entry.id   AF-A0A7Y0EJ56-F1
#
_cell.length_a   1.000
_cell.length_b   1.000
_cell.length_c   1.000
_cell.angle_alpha   90.00
_cell.angle_beta   90.00
_cell.angle_gamma   90.00
#
_symmetry.space_group_name_H-M   'P 1'
#
loop_
_entity.id
_entity.type
_entity.pdbx_description
1 polymer ?
#
loop_
_entity_poly.entity_id
_entity_poly.type
_entity_poly.pdbx_seq_one_letter_code
_entity_poly.pdbx_strand_id
1 'polypeptide(L)'
;MDSIITYLVLYNQYLLKIIYQLLLFICKHIPLKQWAFEDSHSPEYQKFKVDKLPTIMRFEKVDYRLLLAYYKHKYNKMTKPVQRRNGKTMPENIVCPKCGAPHHYIYDNNGNRGQYQCKVCGQNFNENNHTTKPIIFICPYCGQTLSAKKDRKHFRIHKCVNPKCSYYLRNLAKL
;
A
#
# COMPACT_ATOMS: atom_id res chain seq x y z
N MET A 1 49.69 0.11 -60.89
CA MET A 1 48.78 -0.51 -59.90
C MET A 1 49.40 -0.50 -58.51
N ASP A 2 50.71 -0.75 -58.40
CA ASP A 2 51.48 -0.75 -57.15
C ASP A 2 51.41 0.55 -56.34
N SER A 3 51.44 1.71 -57.01
CA SER A 3 51.37 3.02 -56.34
C SER A 3 50.07 3.24 -55.55
N ILE A 4 48.93 2.76 -56.07
CA ILE A 4 47.62 2.90 -55.39
C ILE A 4 47.55 1.94 -54.20
N ILE A 5 48.04 0.70 -54.36
CA ILE A 5 48.07 -0.29 -53.30
C ILE A 5 48.96 0.19 -52.15
N THR A 6 50.16 0.68 -52.43
CA THR A 6 51.07 1.24 -51.42
C THR A 6 50.44 2.44 -50.69
N TYR A 7 49.78 3.35 -51.42
CA TYR A 7 49.08 4.48 -50.82
C TYR A 7 47.96 4.04 -49.86
N LEU A 8 47.11 3.09 -50.29
CA LEU A 8 46.02 2.57 -49.46
C LEU A 8 46.52 1.84 -48.22
N VAL A 9 47.67 1.14 -48.30
CA VAL A 9 48.31 0.50 -47.15
C VAL A 9 48.82 1.54 -46.16
N LEU A 10 49.50 2.59 -46.63
CA LEU A 10 49.97 3.69 -45.78
C LEU A 10 48.80 4.42 -45.11
N TYR A 11 47.72 4.65 -45.86
CA TYR A 11 46.52 5.28 -45.33
C TYR A 11 45.83 4.43 -44.26
N ASN A 12 45.75 3.11 -44.45
CA ASN A 12 45.24 2.19 -43.43
C ASN A 12 46.09 2.21 -42.16
N GLN A 13 47.42 2.20 -42.29
CA GLN A 13 48.33 2.30 -41.14
C GLN A 13 48.14 3.60 -40.36
N TYR A 14 47.94 4.71 -41.07
CA TYR A 14 47.64 6.00 -40.47
C TYR A 14 46.30 5.99 -39.71
N LEU A 15 45.24 5.43 -40.31
CA LEU A 15 43.93 5.30 -39.65
C LEU A 15 44.00 4.42 -38.40
N LEU A 16 44.72 3.29 -38.45
CA LEU A 16 44.92 2.42 -37.28
C LEU A 16 45.65 3.16 -36.14
N LYS A 17 46.62 4.01 -36.46
CA LYS A 17 47.30 4.86 -35.47
C LYS A 17 46.34 5.85 -34.80
N ILE A 18 45.45 6.47 -35.58
CA ILE A 18 44.41 7.36 -35.02
C ILE A 18 43.47 6.58 -34.11
N ILE A 19 42.96 5.42 -34.55
CA ILE A 19 42.06 4.57 -33.75
C ILE A 19 42.73 4.19 -32.43
N TYR A 20 44.01 3.82 -32.46
CA TYR A 20 44.76 3.49 -31.25
C TYR A 20 44.88 4.69 -30.28
N GLN A 21 45.18 5.88 -30.80
CA GLN A 21 45.25 7.09 -29.99
C GLN A 21 43.89 7.45 -29.36
N LEU A 22 42.81 7.33 -30.13
CA LEU A 22 41.45 7.55 -29.64
C LEU A 22 41.07 6.53 -28.57
N LEU A 23 41.44 5.25 -28.76
CA LEU A 23 41.18 4.21 -27.76
C LEU A 23 41.92 4.51 -26.45
N LEU A 24 43.21 4.87 -26.52
CA LEU A 24 43.98 5.27 -25.34
C LEU A 24 43.37 6.49 -24.64
N PHE A 25 42.91 7.48 -25.41
CA PHE A 25 42.22 8.66 -24.86
C PHE A 25 40.95 8.25 -24.12
N ILE A 26 40.09 7.43 -24.74
CA ILE A 26 38.86 6.91 -24.13
C ILE A 26 39.19 6.14 -22.84
N CYS A 27 40.12 5.19 -22.88
CA CYS A 27 40.48 4.40 -21.70
C CYS A 27 41.05 5.24 -20.55
N LYS A 28 41.77 6.33 -20.86
CA LYS A 28 42.42 7.19 -19.86
C LYS A 28 41.47 8.23 -19.28
N HIS A 29 40.58 8.80 -20.10
CA HIS A 29 39.81 9.98 -19.74
C HIS A 29 38.30 9.75 -19.65
N ILE A 30 37.78 8.69 -20.27
CA ILE A 30 36.37 8.32 -20.16
C ILE A 30 36.26 7.18 -19.15
N PRO A 31 35.62 7.39 -17.98
CA PRO A 31 35.44 6.33 -16.99
C PRO A 31 34.44 5.29 -17.52
N LEU A 32 34.93 4.28 -18.24
CA LEU A 32 34.11 3.19 -18.81
C LEU A 32 33.31 2.41 -17.74
N LYS A 33 33.74 2.48 -16.47
CA LYS A 33 33.03 1.91 -15.31
C LYS A 33 31.79 2.72 -14.86
N GLN A 34 31.52 3.92 -15.38
CA GLN A 34 30.29 4.67 -15.05
C GLN A 34 29.03 3.95 -15.50
N TRP A 35 29.11 3.03 -16.46
CA TRP A 35 27.99 2.16 -16.85
C TRP A 35 27.62 1.13 -15.77
N ALA A 36 28.43 1.00 -14.71
CA ALA A 36 28.09 0.22 -13.52
C ALA A 36 27.30 1.02 -12.46
N PHE A 37 27.13 2.34 -12.64
CA PHE A 37 26.31 3.12 -11.72
C PHE A 37 24.83 2.84 -11.99
N GLU A 38 24.24 2.00 -11.15
CA GLU A 38 22.84 1.63 -11.22
C GLU A 38 21.96 2.79 -10.73
N ASP A 39 21.76 3.79 -11.61
CA ASP A 39 20.91 4.97 -11.38
C ASP A 39 19.42 4.60 -11.17
N SER A 40 19.05 3.34 -11.38
CA SER A 40 17.70 2.85 -11.06
C SER A 40 17.30 3.07 -9.58
N HIS A 41 18.28 3.24 -8.69
CA HIS A 41 18.05 3.53 -7.27
C HIS A 41 17.90 5.02 -6.95
N SER A 42 18.21 5.94 -7.88
CA SER A 42 18.13 7.37 -7.56
C SER A 42 16.70 7.84 -7.34
N PRO A 43 16.49 8.90 -6.52
CA PRO A 43 15.15 9.41 -6.22
C PRO A 43 14.33 9.77 -7.46
N GLU A 44 15.00 10.18 -8.54
CA GLU A 44 14.36 10.56 -9.80
C GLU A 44 13.74 9.36 -10.52
N TYR A 45 14.39 8.19 -10.50
CA TYR A 45 13.86 6.98 -11.13
C TYR A 45 12.93 6.18 -10.21
N GLN A 46 13.05 6.32 -8.88
CA GLN A 46 12.16 5.64 -7.94
C GLN A 46 10.67 6.01 -8.14
N LYS A 47 10.36 7.18 -8.70
CA LYS A 47 8.97 7.58 -9.00
C LYS A 47 8.30 6.71 -10.07
N PHE A 48 9.08 6.03 -10.91
CA PHE A 48 8.60 5.12 -11.95
C PHE A 48 8.49 3.67 -11.48
N LYS A 49 8.97 3.36 -10.27
CA LYS A 49 8.89 2.02 -9.72
C LYS A 49 7.44 1.66 -9.41
N VAL A 50 6.98 0.58 -10.04
CA VAL A 50 5.65 0.03 -9.76
C VAL A 50 5.70 -0.69 -8.42
N ASP A 51 4.88 -0.24 -7.47
CA ASP A 51 4.69 -0.91 -6.19
C ASP A 51 3.61 -1.99 -6.30
N LYS A 52 3.56 -2.91 -5.34
CA LYS A 52 2.46 -3.88 -5.23
C LYS A 52 1.14 -3.13 -5.04
N LEU A 53 0.11 -3.57 -5.76
CA LEU A 53 -1.22 -2.99 -5.65
C LEU A 53 -1.78 -3.18 -4.23
N PRO A 54 -2.58 -2.21 -3.73
CA PRO A 54 -3.22 -2.34 -2.43
C PRO A 54 -4.27 -3.45 -2.44
N THR A 55 -4.45 -4.09 -1.28
CA THR A 55 -5.58 -5.00 -1.10
C THR A 55 -6.85 -4.16 -0.97
N ILE A 56 -7.84 -4.45 -1.81
CA ILE A 56 -9.13 -3.75 -1.83
C ILE A 56 -10.06 -4.49 -0.88
N MET A 57 -10.42 -3.86 0.24
CA MET A 57 -11.43 -4.36 1.17
C MET A 57 -12.74 -3.62 0.94
N ARG A 58 -13.81 -4.36 0.68
CA ARG A 58 -15.14 -3.79 0.47
C ARG A 58 -15.95 -3.83 1.75
N PHE A 59 -16.80 -2.83 1.94
CA PHE A 59 -17.79 -2.90 3.00
C PHE A 59 -18.97 -3.75 2.55
N GLU A 60 -19.20 -4.85 3.26
CA GLU A 60 -20.31 -5.75 2.99
C GLU A 60 -21.32 -5.67 4.14
N LYS A 61 -22.58 -5.49 3.77
CA LYS A 61 -23.70 -5.65 4.70
C LYS A 61 -23.97 -7.14 4.88
N VAL A 62 -24.20 -7.54 6.12
CA VAL A 62 -24.58 -8.91 6.49
C VAL A 62 -25.81 -8.87 7.38
N ASP A 63 -26.50 -10.00 7.53
CA ASP A 63 -27.58 -10.14 8.51
C ASP A 63 -27.01 -10.71 9.83
N TYR A 64 -27.24 -10.02 10.94
CA TYR A 64 -26.80 -10.47 12.26
C TYR A 64 -27.37 -11.85 12.63
N ARG A 65 -28.60 -12.19 12.24
CA ARG A 65 -29.21 -13.50 12.52
C ARG A 65 -28.46 -14.61 11.81
N LEU A 66 -28.15 -14.39 10.53
CA LEU A 66 -27.34 -15.33 9.75
C LEU A 66 -25.94 -15.46 10.34
N LEU A 67 -25.34 -14.35 10.78
CA LEU A 67 -24.01 -14.34 11.38
C LEU A 67 -23.97 -15.09 12.73
N LEU A 68 -25.02 -14.93 13.56
CA LEU A 68 -25.19 -15.71 14.80
C LEU A 68 -25.35 -17.20 14.51
N ALA A 69 -26.18 -17.57 13.53
CA ALA A 69 -26.36 -18.96 13.11
C ALA A 69 -25.04 -19.57 12.60
N TYR A 70 -24.28 -18.82 11.81
CA TYR A 70 -22.96 -19.22 11.33
C TYR A 70 -21.97 -19.46 12.47
N TYR A 71 -21.89 -18.55 13.46
CA TYR A 71 -20.99 -18.74 14.61
C TYR A 71 -21.36 -19.95 15.46
N LYS A 72 -22.66 -20.23 15.61
CA LYS A 72 -23.13 -21.45 16.26
C LYS A 72 -22.73 -22.69 15.46
N HIS A 73 -22.94 -22.70 14.15
CA HIS A 73 -22.60 -23.85 13.31
C HIS A 73 -21.09 -24.12 13.24
N LYS A 74 -20.28 -23.08 12.97
CA LYS A 74 -18.84 -23.25 12.71
C LYS A 74 -17.98 -23.33 13.97
N TYR A 75 -18.35 -22.60 15.02
CA TYR A 75 -17.51 -22.44 16.22
C TYR A 75 -18.22 -22.89 17.51
N ASN A 76 -19.45 -23.43 17.42
CA ASN A 76 -20.30 -23.73 18.57
C ASN A 76 -20.46 -22.56 19.56
N LYS A 77 -20.35 -21.32 19.07
CA LYS A 77 -20.37 -20.11 19.89
C LYS A 77 -21.74 -19.45 19.84
N MET A 78 -22.44 -19.45 20.97
CA MET A 78 -23.68 -18.69 21.14
C MET A 78 -23.40 -17.28 21.68
N THR A 79 -23.39 -16.29 20.80
CA THR A 79 -23.22 -14.89 21.19
C THR A 79 -24.52 -14.35 21.78
N LYS A 80 -24.58 -14.22 23.11
CA LYS A 80 -25.70 -13.60 23.83
C LYS A 80 -25.69 -12.07 23.71
N PRO A 81 -26.81 -11.37 23.93
CA PRO A 81 -26.86 -9.91 24.07
C PRO A 81 -25.84 -9.37 25.08
N VAL A 82 -25.57 -8.07 25.03
CA VAL A 82 -24.68 -7.39 25.97
C VAL A 82 -25.34 -7.37 27.35
N GLN A 83 -24.69 -7.97 28.35
CA GLN A 83 -25.11 -7.85 29.74
C GLN A 83 -24.61 -6.52 30.29
N ARG A 84 -25.54 -5.59 30.53
CA ARG A 84 -25.22 -4.25 31.03
C ARG A 84 -25.15 -4.27 32.55
N ARG A 85 -24.16 -3.57 33.11
CA ARG A 85 -24.03 -3.35 34.56
C ARG A 85 -24.69 -2.03 34.93
N ASN A 86 -25.23 -1.93 36.15
CA ASN A 86 -25.74 -0.70 36.76
C ASN A 86 -26.93 -0.04 36.05
N GLY A 87 -27.81 -0.82 35.40
CA GLY A 87 -29.06 -0.30 34.82
C GLY A 87 -28.90 0.61 33.60
N LYS A 88 -27.68 0.86 33.11
CA LYS A 88 -27.45 1.65 31.90
C LYS A 88 -28.17 0.99 30.72
N THR A 89 -29.02 1.74 30.04
CA THR A 89 -29.72 1.33 28.82
C THR A 89 -29.06 1.98 27.60
N MET A 90 -29.18 1.32 26.45
CA MET A 90 -28.78 1.91 25.16
C MET A 90 -30.02 2.38 24.43
N PRO A 91 -29.95 3.53 23.72
CA PRO A 91 -31.08 3.99 22.92
C PRO A 91 -31.50 2.94 21.88
N GLU A 92 -32.81 2.74 21.73
CA GLU A 92 -33.35 1.65 20.90
C GLU A 92 -33.09 1.84 19.39
N ASN A 93 -32.94 3.10 18.97
CA ASN A 93 -32.63 3.50 17.60
C ASN A 93 -31.20 3.12 17.16
N ILE A 94 -30.33 2.69 18.08
CA ILE A 94 -28.96 2.31 17.75
C ILE A 94 -28.90 0.92 17.12
N VAL A 95 -28.52 0.86 15.85
CA VAL A 95 -28.37 -0.37 15.07
C VAL A 95 -26.98 -0.43 14.45
N CYS A 96 -26.38 -1.62 14.41
CA CYS A 96 -25.09 -1.81 13.75
C CYS A 96 -25.20 -1.54 12.23
N PRO A 97 -24.39 -0.63 11.66
CA PRO A 97 -24.46 -0.30 10.23
C PRO A 97 -23.96 -1.43 9.31
N LYS A 98 -23.22 -2.41 9.85
CA LYS A 98 -22.68 -3.56 9.10
C LYS A 98 -23.61 -4.75 9.09
N CYS A 99 -24.06 -5.20 10.26
CA CYS A 99 -24.83 -6.43 10.39
C CYS A 99 -26.32 -6.23 10.71
N GLY A 100 -26.76 -5.00 10.98
CA GLY A 100 -28.14 -4.74 11.41
C GLY A 100 -28.44 -5.22 12.83
N ALA A 101 -27.44 -5.60 13.63
CA ALA A 101 -27.67 -6.01 15.02
C ALA A 101 -28.29 -4.85 15.84
N PRO A 102 -29.41 -5.08 16.56
CA PRO A 102 -30.07 -4.04 17.35
C PRO A 102 -29.30 -3.67 18.62
N HIS A 103 -29.71 -2.58 19.27
CA HIS A 103 -29.08 -1.96 20.45
C HIS A 103 -28.68 -2.93 21.58
N HIS A 104 -29.43 -4.01 21.80
CA HIS A 104 -29.09 -5.06 22.79
C HIS A 104 -27.77 -5.80 22.52
N TYR A 105 -27.24 -5.79 21.29
CA TYR A 105 -25.92 -6.34 20.94
C TYR A 105 -24.81 -5.28 20.84
N ILE A 106 -25.09 -4.04 21.23
CA ILE A 106 -24.16 -2.93 21.03
C ILE A 106 -23.52 -2.51 22.36
N TYR A 107 -22.20 -2.53 22.40
CA TYR A 107 -21.43 -1.92 23.49
C TYR A 107 -21.33 -0.41 23.27
N ASP A 108 -21.44 0.33 24.36
CA ASP A 108 -20.91 1.69 24.45
C ASP A 108 -19.40 1.57 24.70
N ASN A 109 -18.62 1.79 23.65
CA ASN A 109 -17.19 1.45 23.62
C ASN A 109 -16.33 2.50 24.36
N ASN A 110 -16.79 3.74 24.45
CA ASN A 110 -16.05 4.85 25.09
C ASN A 110 -16.82 5.55 26.23
N GLY A 111 -17.75 4.84 26.89
CA GLY A 111 -18.41 5.35 28.09
C GLY A 111 -19.19 6.67 27.85
N ASN A 112 -20.13 6.65 26.91
CA ASN A 112 -21.02 7.74 26.49
C ASN A 112 -20.34 8.87 25.68
N ARG A 113 -19.15 8.64 25.12
CA ARG A 113 -18.50 9.58 24.18
C ARG A 113 -18.88 9.33 22.71
N GLY A 114 -20.02 8.70 22.48
CA GLY A 114 -20.61 8.51 21.14
C GLY A 114 -19.95 7.45 20.26
N GLN A 115 -19.06 6.59 20.78
CA GLN A 115 -18.49 5.46 20.03
C GLN A 115 -19.11 4.13 20.49
N TYR A 116 -19.60 3.36 19.53
CA TYR A 116 -20.25 2.07 19.72
C TYR A 116 -19.44 0.94 19.09
N GLN A 117 -19.58 -0.27 19.66
CA GLN A 117 -19.03 -1.50 19.10
C GLN A 117 -20.08 -2.60 19.04
N CYS A 118 -20.24 -3.22 17.88
CA CYS A 118 -21.15 -4.35 17.72
C CYS A 118 -20.54 -5.64 18.26
N LYS A 119 -21.20 -6.29 19.23
CA LYS A 119 -20.80 -7.59 19.79
C LYS A 119 -20.89 -8.74 18.76
N VAL A 120 -21.78 -8.63 17.78
CA VAL A 120 -21.97 -9.67 16.75
C VAL A 120 -20.84 -9.64 15.74
N CYS A 121 -20.65 -8.51 15.03
CA CYS A 121 -19.70 -8.43 13.92
C CYS A 121 -18.37 -7.71 14.24
N GLY A 122 -18.22 -7.17 15.44
CA GLY A 122 -17.02 -6.43 15.88
C GLY A 122 -16.89 -5.01 15.31
N GLN A 123 -17.83 -4.54 14.49
CA GLN A 123 -17.76 -3.22 13.85
C GLN A 123 -17.84 -2.10 14.90
N ASN A 124 -16.88 -1.18 14.85
CA ASN A 124 -16.93 0.08 15.58
C ASN A 124 -17.61 1.16 14.72
N PHE A 125 -18.47 1.97 15.32
CA PHE A 125 -19.22 3.04 14.64
C PHE A 125 -19.68 4.11 15.63
N ASN A 126 -20.26 5.18 15.11
CA ASN A 126 -20.82 6.30 15.86
C ASN A 126 -21.99 6.88 15.05
N GLU A 127 -22.91 7.60 15.70
CA GLU A 127 -24.13 8.13 15.05
C GLU A 127 -23.79 9.02 13.84
N ASN A 128 -22.74 9.84 13.97
CA ASN A 128 -22.35 10.78 12.91
C ASN A 128 -21.46 10.15 11.83
N ASN A 129 -20.93 8.94 12.05
CA ASN A 129 -20.01 8.30 11.11
C ASN A 129 -20.52 6.88 10.79
N HIS A 130 -21.73 6.81 10.24
CA HIS A 130 -22.24 5.65 9.50
C HIS A 130 -21.43 5.33 8.23
N THR A 131 -20.20 5.85 8.10
CA THR A 131 -19.36 5.69 6.91
C THR A 131 -18.91 4.24 6.79
N THR A 132 -19.79 3.47 6.19
CA THR A 132 -19.57 2.23 5.48
C THR A 132 -18.75 2.55 4.24
N LYS A 133 -17.49 3.03 4.41
CA LYS A 133 -16.62 3.38 3.27
C LYS A 133 -16.68 2.19 2.31
N PRO A 134 -17.25 2.34 1.10
CA PRO A 134 -17.59 1.19 0.28
C PRO A 134 -16.33 0.41 -0.07
N ILE A 135 -15.20 1.13 -0.13
CA ILE A 135 -13.89 0.59 -0.42
C ILE A 135 -12.88 1.19 0.57
N ILE A 136 -12.06 0.31 1.15
CA ILE A 136 -10.91 0.62 1.98
C ILE A 136 -9.69 0.01 1.30
N PHE A 137 -8.67 0.84 1.04
CA PHE A 137 -7.39 0.36 0.53
C PHE A 137 -6.48 -0.05 1.69
N ILE A 138 -5.96 -1.27 1.63
CA ILE A 138 -5.07 -1.83 2.65
C ILE A 138 -3.65 -1.94 2.10
N CYS A 139 -2.67 -1.60 2.93
CA CYS A 139 -1.26 -1.77 2.63
C CYS A 139 -0.93 -3.26 2.45
N PRO A 140 -0.40 -3.69 1.28
CA PRO A 140 -0.11 -5.10 1.01
C PRO A 140 1.06 -5.63 1.84
N TYR A 141 1.77 -4.76 2.57
CA TYR A 141 2.97 -5.11 3.34
C TYR A 141 2.73 -5.24 4.85
N CYS A 142 1.80 -4.45 5.41
CA CYS A 142 1.57 -4.43 6.86
C CYS A 142 0.10 -4.57 7.26
N GLY A 143 -0.83 -4.70 6.30
CA GLY A 143 -2.26 -4.87 6.60
C GLY A 143 -2.96 -3.61 7.13
N GLN A 144 -2.24 -2.49 7.30
CA GLN A 144 -2.84 -1.24 7.76
C GLN A 144 -3.54 -0.49 6.62
N THR A 145 -4.66 0.16 6.93
CA THR A 145 -5.38 1.04 6.00
C THR A 145 -4.49 2.15 5.44
N LEU A 146 -4.53 2.33 4.13
CA LEU A 146 -3.86 3.43 3.44
C LEU A 146 -4.63 4.74 3.64
N SER A 147 -3.89 5.83 3.84
CA SER A 147 -4.45 7.18 3.96
C SER A 147 -4.32 7.94 2.65
N ALA A 148 -5.37 8.63 2.25
CA ALA A 148 -5.32 9.64 1.20
C ALA A 148 -4.33 10.74 1.62
N LYS A 149 -3.29 11.01 0.83
CA LYS A 149 -2.27 12.02 1.15
C LYS A 149 -2.17 13.14 0.13
N LYS A 150 -2.48 12.87 -1.14
CA LYS A 150 -2.44 13.88 -2.20
C LYS A 150 -3.59 13.64 -3.17
N ASP A 151 -4.24 14.72 -3.56
CA ASP A 151 -5.19 14.74 -4.67
C ASP A 151 -4.48 15.28 -5.92
N ARG A 152 -4.68 14.60 -7.05
CA ARG A 152 -4.26 15.03 -8.39
C ARG A 152 -5.52 15.18 -9.25
N LYS A 153 -5.40 15.88 -10.37
CA LYS A 153 -6.53 16.14 -11.29
C LYS A 153 -7.35 14.89 -11.65
N HIS A 154 -6.70 13.73 -11.81
CA HIS A 154 -7.35 12.50 -12.26
C HIS A 154 -7.32 11.35 -11.24
N PHE A 155 -6.58 11.47 -10.14
CA PHE A 155 -6.45 10.39 -9.17
C PHE A 155 -5.99 10.89 -7.80
N ARG A 156 -6.20 10.06 -6.78
CA ARG A 156 -5.78 10.30 -5.40
C ARG A 156 -4.68 9.33 -5.00
N ILE A 157 -3.59 9.87 -4.48
CA ILE A 157 -2.46 9.09 -3.98
C ILE A 157 -2.74 8.69 -2.54
N HIS A 158 -2.81 7.37 -2.32
CA HIS A 158 -2.91 6.77 -1.01
C HIS A 158 -1.54 6.28 -0.55
N LYS A 159 -1.22 6.48 0.74
CA LYS A 159 0.07 6.08 1.33
C LYS A 159 -0.13 5.32 2.63
N CYS A 160 0.77 4.37 2.89
CA CYS A 160 0.89 3.73 4.18
C CYS A 160 1.50 4.73 5.17
N VAL A 161 0.81 5.01 6.27
CA VAL A 161 1.27 5.93 7.33
C VAL A 161 1.84 5.19 8.54
N ASN A 162 1.86 3.86 8.50
CA ASN A 162 2.42 3.05 9.58
C ASN A 162 3.96 3.18 9.58
N PRO A 163 4.57 3.80 10.62
CA PRO A 163 6.03 3.94 10.69
C PRO A 163 6.74 2.60 10.87
N LYS A 164 6.04 1.57 11.35
CA LYS A 164 6.56 0.20 11.51
C LYS A 164 6.36 -0.68 10.28
N CYS A 165 5.93 -0.12 9.14
CA CYS A 165 5.71 -0.88 7.92
C CYS A 165 7.06 -1.46 7.41
N SER A 166 7.11 -2.78 7.19
CA SER A 166 8.32 -3.48 6.73
C SER A 166 8.87 -2.94 5.42
N TYR A 167 8.00 -2.61 4.46
CA TYR A 167 8.39 -2.01 3.19
C TYR A 167 8.96 -0.59 3.37
N TYR A 168 8.37 0.20 4.26
CA TYR A 168 8.86 1.54 4.56
C TYR A 168 10.26 1.48 5.20
N LEU A 169 10.41 0.69 6.27
CA LEU A 169 11.67 0.53 6.99
C LEU A 169 12.79 0.01 6.09
N ARG A 170 12.48 -0.97 5.22
CA ARG A 170 13.46 -1.53 4.27
C ARG A 170 13.95 -0.50 3.25
N ASN A 171 13.09 0.38 2.76
CA ASN A 171 13.50 1.43 1.81
C ASN A 171 14.17 2.61 2.52
N LEU A 172 13.77 2.91 3.77
CA LEU A 172 14.43 3.91 4.60
C LEU A 172 15.89 3.53 4.89
N ALA A 173 16.18 2.25 5.11
CA ALA A 173 17.54 1.75 5.33
C ALA A 173 18.44 1.75 4.08
N LYS A 174 17.90 2.08 2.90
CA LYS A 174 18.63 2.18 1.63
C LYS A 174 18.96 3.62 1.23
N LEU A 175 18.40 4.59 1.95
CA LEU A 175 18.71 6.01 1.80
C LEU A 175 19.98 6.32 2.58
#